data_AF-A0A2S9XF99-F1
#
_entry.id   AF-A0A2S9XF99-F1
#
_cell.length_a   1.000
_cell.length_b   1.000
_cell.length_c   1.000
_cell.angle_alpha   90.00
_cell.angle_beta   90.00
_cell.angle_gamma   90.00
#
_symmetry.space_group_name_H-M   'P 1'
#
loop_
_entity.id
_entity.type
_entity.pdbx_description
1 polymer ?
#
loop_
_entity_poly.entity_id
_entity_poly.type
_entity_poly.pdbx_seq_one_letter_code
_entity_poly.pdbx_strand_id
1 'polypeptide(L)'
;MLVVSRALVITALVGVIVACVGALLSAGAPTREAAVEAMAARSLDELGLLAGVADDEGELLREEPLGVEVISDGGPLWAVDSVERAVGASPYFALANSPHLLRTEIIDERGAIALQLHLWRGGWELREPEPLRARVAPWAAVVAGLFGAALALFTRRLSVGIAGAGALAQLGLALDPLPRHLFPPRGLLDAWANGPLFGRLVPMIRQMSSLQLGIVAAALAASLVLVAFDHRRTRGRDGDVGLGPASLAALLGTLGALAWVEAASRGSLFAACDLRVGAYFGWLALAGLLVAWLPALHLAREAWRAKN
;
A
#
# COMPACT_ATOMS: atom_id res chain seq x y z
N MET A 1 12.09 -15.69 33.84
CA MET A 1 12.06 -14.39 33.13
C MET A 1 12.93 -14.52 31.89
N LEU A 2 12.38 -14.36 30.68
CA LEU A 2 13.20 -14.32 29.47
C LEU A 2 14.02 -13.02 29.50
N VAL A 3 15.34 -13.15 29.57
CA VAL A 3 16.26 -12.00 29.60
C VAL A 3 16.51 -11.57 28.17
N VAL A 4 15.99 -10.42 27.77
CA VAL A 4 16.31 -9.84 26.46
C VAL A 4 17.79 -9.46 26.48
N SER A 5 18.56 -10.03 25.55
CA SER A 5 20.00 -9.75 25.48
C SER A 5 20.24 -8.27 25.17
N ARG A 6 21.30 -7.69 25.74
CA ARG A 6 21.70 -6.30 25.46
C ARG A 6 21.89 -6.06 23.96
N ALA A 7 22.41 -7.06 23.24
CA ALA A 7 22.55 -7.02 21.79
C ALA A 7 21.21 -6.82 21.09
N LEU A 8 20.15 -7.56 21.46
CA LEU A 8 18.82 -7.41 20.86
C LEU A 8 18.22 -6.03 21.12
N VAL A 9 18.42 -5.46 22.32
CA VAL A 9 17.97 -4.09 22.64
C VAL A 9 18.68 -3.06 21.77
N ILE A 10 20.01 -3.17 21.62
CA ILE A 10 20.80 -2.28 20.77
C ILE A 10 20.35 -2.41 19.31
N THR A 11 20.18 -3.64 18.81
CA THR A 11 19.70 -3.89 17.45
C THR A 11 18.32 -3.26 17.22
N ALA A 12 17.37 -3.41 18.13
CA ALA A 12 16.06 -2.77 17.99
C ALA A 12 16.13 -1.25 18.04
N LEU A 13 16.97 -0.67 18.90
CA LEU A 13 17.17 0.78 18.94
C LEU A 13 17.73 1.31 17.62
N VAL A 14 18.72 0.61 17.04
CA VAL A 14 19.24 0.94 15.70
C VAL A 14 18.13 0.82 14.66
N GLY A 15 17.32 -0.24 14.70
CA GLY A 15 16.16 -0.40 13.82
C GLY A 15 15.16 0.75 13.92
N VAL A 16 14.84 1.20 15.13
CA VAL A 16 13.97 2.37 15.39
C VAL A 16 14.57 3.64 14.77
N ILE A 17 15.86 3.91 15.00
CA ILE A 17 16.53 5.09 14.45
C ILE A 17 16.49 5.06 12.92
N VAL A 18 16.87 3.93 12.31
CA VAL A 18 16.86 3.75 10.85
C VAL A 18 15.45 3.90 10.29
N ALA A 19 14.44 3.34 10.96
CA ALA A 19 13.04 3.46 10.56
C ALA A 19 12.56 4.92 10.56
N CYS A 20 12.84 5.66 11.64
CA CYS A 20 12.47 7.06 11.78
C CYS A 20 13.19 7.96 10.76
N VAL A 21 14.49 7.73 10.54
CA VAL A 21 15.27 8.47 9.52
C VAL A 21 14.72 8.18 8.12
N GLY A 22 14.47 6.91 7.79
CA GLY A 22 13.83 6.53 6.52
C GLY A 22 12.44 7.14 6.34
N ALA A 23 11.60 7.15 7.38
CA ALA A 23 10.29 7.79 7.37
C ALA A 23 10.34 9.30 7.12
N LEU A 24 11.29 9.99 7.75
CA LEU A 24 11.48 11.43 7.58
C LEU A 24 11.96 11.77 6.17
N LEU A 25 12.88 10.99 5.62
CA LEU A 25 13.41 11.20 4.28
C LEU A 25 12.46 10.74 3.16
N SER A 26 11.57 9.78 3.45
CA SER A 26 10.52 9.32 2.51
C SER A 26 9.34 10.28 2.36
N ALA A 27 9.24 11.34 3.17
CA ALA A 27 8.24 12.39 2.95
C ALA A 27 8.66 13.42 1.86
N GLY A 28 9.80 13.20 1.21
CA GLY A 28 10.40 14.11 0.23
C GLY A 28 9.86 14.00 -1.20
N ALA A 29 10.43 14.83 -2.10
CA ALA A 29 10.06 14.92 -3.51
C ALA A 29 10.06 13.57 -4.27
N PRO A 30 11.03 12.66 -4.09
CA PRO A 30 11.04 11.38 -4.82
C PRO A 30 9.80 10.51 -4.58
N THR A 31 9.23 10.58 -3.37
CA THR A 31 8.00 9.83 -3.05
C THR A 31 6.77 10.46 -3.69
N ARG A 32 6.76 11.79 -3.83
CA ARG A 32 5.70 12.52 -4.56
C ARG A 32 5.76 12.18 -6.04
N GLU A 33 6.95 12.22 -6.62
CA GLU A 33 7.21 11.88 -8.03
C GLU A 33 6.79 10.44 -8.33
N ALA A 34 7.18 9.48 -7.49
CA ALA A 34 6.77 8.07 -7.62
C ALA A 34 5.25 7.89 -7.45
N ALA A 35 4.63 8.65 -6.55
CA ALA A 35 3.17 8.60 -6.37
C ALA A 35 2.43 9.18 -7.60
N VAL A 36 2.92 10.28 -8.17
CA VAL A 36 2.36 10.88 -9.38
C VAL A 36 2.55 9.96 -10.58
N GLU A 37 3.74 9.38 -10.77
CA GLU A 37 4.00 8.41 -11.84
C GLU A 37 3.05 7.20 -11.75
N ALA A 38 2.85 6.66 -10.54
CA ALA A 38 1.92 5.55 -10.32
C ALA A 38 0.45 5.92 -10.57
N MET A 39 0.03 7.13 -10.20
CA MET A 39 -1.31 7.63 -10.54
C MET A 39 -1.46 7.87 -12.04
N ALA A 40 -0.44 8.44 -12.69
CA ALA A 40 -0.45 8.70 -14.12
C ALA A 40 -0.54 7.40 -14.92
N ALA A 41 0.23 6.37 -14.56
CA ALA A 41 0.14 5.05 -15.19
C ALA A 41 -1.28 4.48 -15.13
N ARG A 42 -1.92 4.53 -13.96
CA ARG A 42 -3.32 4.08 -13.80
C ARG A 42 -4.29 4.91 -14.66
N SER A 43 -4.08 6.21 -14.72
CA SER A 43 -4.98 7.09 -15.49
C SER A 43 -4.81 6.91 -16.99
N LEU A 44 -3.59 6.61 -17.44
CA LEU A 44 -3.31 6.24 -18.82
C LEU A 44 -4.02 4.94 -19.22
N ASP A 45 -4.07 3.93 -18.35
CA ASP A 45 -4.83 2.70 -18.64
C ASP A 45 -6.31 3.03 -18.93
N GLU A 46 -6.95 3.85 -18.08
CA GLU A 46 -8.35 4.26 -18.25
C GLU A 46 -8.55 5.15 -19.48
N LEU A 47 -7.64 6.10 -19.73
CA LEU A 47 -7.66 6.93 -20.94
C LEU A 47 -7.45 6.09 -22.21
N GLY A 48 -6.68 5.00 -22.14
CA GLY A 48 -6.50 4.05 -23.23
C GLY A 48 -7.81 3.39 -23.63
N LEU A 49 -8.61 2.97 -22.64
CA LEU A 49 -9.96 2.44 -22.84
C LEU A 49 -10.91 3.50 -23.42
N LEU A 50 -10.97 4.69 -22.80
CA LEU A 50 -11.84 5.78 -23.23
C LEU A 50 -11.51 6.30 -24.64
N ALA A 51 -10.24 6.26 -25.02
CA ALA A 51 -9.79 6.62 -26.35
C ALA A 51 -9.98 5.49 -27.38
N GLY A 52 -10.41 4.29 -26.99
CA GLY A 52 -10.47 3.14 -27.88
C GLY A 52 -9.10 2.78 -28.46
N VAL A 53 -8.04 2.98 -27.67
CA VAL A 53 -6.69 2.49 -27.95
C VAL A 53 -6.53 1.06 -27.44
N ALA A 54 -7.20 0.75 -26.33
CA ALA A 54 -7.33 -0.57 -25.75
C ALA A 54 -8.79 -1.03 -25.74
N ASP A 55 -9.01 -2.35 -25.77
CA ASP A 55 -10.31 -2.95 -25.50
C ASP A 55 -10.53 -3.21 -24.00
N ASP A 56 -11.71 -3.73 -23.65
CA ASP A 56 -12.07 -4.03 -22.25
C ASP A 56 -11.17 -5.10 -21.59
N GLU A 57 -10.40 -5.86 -22.38
CA GLU A 57 -9.42 -6.84 -21.91
C GLU A 57 -8.02 -6.22 -21.73
N GLY A 58 -7.85 -4.95 -22.11
CA GLY A 58 -6.59 -4.22 -22.06
C GLY A 58 -5.67 -4.50 -23.25
N GLU A 59 -6.17 -5.22 -24.26
CA GLU A 59 -5.44 -5.52 -25.49
C GLU A 59 -5.45 -4.32 -26.44
N LEU A 60 -4.35 -4.14 -27.17
CA LEU A 60 -4.19 -3.03 -28.08
C LEU A 60 -5.09 -3.21 -29.31
N LEU A 61 -5.96 -2.23 -29.57
CA LEU A 61 -6.78 -2.16 -30.78
C LEU A 61 -6.02 -1.60 -31.99
N ARG A 62 -4.75 -1.24 -31.82
CA ARG A 62 -3.89 -0.61 -32.82
C ARG A 62 -2.50 -1.24 -32.77
N GLU A 63 -1.83 -1.28 -33.92
CA GLU A 63 -0.44 -1.78 -34.02
C GLU A 63 0.57 -0.85 -33.33
N GLU A 64 0.30 0.46 -33.30
CA GLU A 64 1.18 1.46 -32.73
C GLU A 64 0.50 2.25 -31.60
N PRO A 65 1.26 2.62 -30.54
CA PRO A 65 0.76 3.46 -29.46
C PRO A 65 0.36 4.85 -29.96
N LEU A 66 -0.60 5.48 -29.29
CA LEU A 66 -1.05 6.82 -29.63
C LEU A 66 0.03 7.85 -29.25
N GLY A 67 0.60 8.53 -30.25
CA GLY A 67 1.50 9.65 -30.03
C GLY A 67 0.81 10.80 -29.30
N VAL A 68 1.39 11.29 -28.21
CA VAL A 68 0.87 12.41 -27.41
C VAL A 68 1.99 13.37 -27.01
N GLU A 69 1.65 14.65 -26.90
CA GLU A 69 2.49 15.69 -26.29
C GLU A 69 1.99 15.98 -24.88
N VAL A 70 2.85 15.83 -23.87
CA VAL A 70 2.50 16.09 -22.47
C VAL A 70 2.62 17.58 -22.19
N ILE A 71 1.54 18.19 -21.71
CA ILE A 71 1.51 19.60 -21.32
C ILE A 71 1.02 19.74 -19.89
N SER A 72 1.45 20.79 -19.18
CA SER A 72 0.94 21.14 -17.84
C SER A 72 0.08 22.39 -17.93
N ASP A 73 -1.11 22.34 -17.33
CA ASP A 73 -1.96 23.54 -17.15
C ASP A 73 -1.86 24.13 -15.74
N GLY A 74 -0.77 23.83 -15.04
CA GLY A 74 -0.53 24.26 -13.66
C GLY A 74 -0.01 23.15 -12.76
N GLY A 75 0.41 23.54 -11.57
CA GLY A 75 1.09 22.66 -10.63
C GLY A 75 2.61 22.71 -10.77
N PRO A 76 3.32 21.81 -10.07
CA PRO A 76 4.78 21.83 -10.05
C PRO A 76 5.37 21.23 -11.33
N LEU A 77 6.43 21.87 -11.87
CA LEU A 77 7.07 21.48 -13.12
C LEU A 77 7.61 20.04 -13.11
N TRP A 78 8.09 19.54 -11.96
CA TRP A 78 8.60 18.17 -11.83
C TRP A 78 7.58 17.09 -12.19
N ALA A 79 6.29 17.42 -12.15
CA ALA A 79 5.26 16.45 -12.39
C ALA A 79 5.07 16.10 -13.87
N VAL A 80 5.46 16.98 -14.78
CA VAL A 80 5.50 16.68 -16.22
C VAL A 80 6.45 15.51 -16.46
N ASP A 81 7.66 15.56 -15.89
CA ASP A 81 8.65 14.49 -16.00
C ASP A 81 8.13 13.15 -15.46
N SER A 82 7.34 13.16 -14.38
CA SER A 82 6.68 11.95 -13.85
C SER A 82 5.61 11.40 -14.81
N VAL A 83 4.82 12.26 -15.44
CA VAL A 83 3.80 11.84 -16.42
C VAL A 83 4.46 11.35 -17.71
N GLU A 84 5.50 12.03 -18.20
CA GLU A 84 6.26 11.60 -19.37
C GLU A 84 6.89 10.22 -19.17
N ARG A 85 7.44 9.94 -17.98
CA ARG A 85 7.94 8.60 -17.63
C ARG A 85 6.83 7.56 -17.63
N ALA A 86 5.64 7.89 -17.10
CA ALA A 86 4.49 7.00 -17.16
C ALA A 86 4.01 6.75 -18.60
N VAL A 87 4.01 7.77 -19.46
CA VAL A 87 3.72 7.64 -20.90
C VAL A 87 4.75 6.74 -21.58
N GLY A 88 6.05 6.95 -21.32
CA GLY A 88 7.11 6.13 -21.90
C GLY A 88 7.08 4.66 -21.46
N ALA A 89 6.45 4.35 -20.33
CA ALA A 89 6.22 2.99 -19.84
C ALA A 89 4.87 2.39 -20.28
N SER A 90 3.96 3.20 -20.83
CA SER A 90 2.63 2.78 -21.24
C SER A 90 2.69 2.02 -22.58
N PRO A 91 1.94 0.91 -22.73
CA PRO A 91 1.77 0.28 -24.04
C PRO A 91 0.81 1.07 -24.95
N TYR A 92 -0.02 1.96 -24.40
CA TYR A 92 -1.10 2.64 -25.11
C TYR A 92 -0.67 3.98 -25.72
N PHE A 93 0.32 4.63 -25.13
CA PHE A 93 0.73 5.98 -25.50
C PHE A 93 2.23 6.06 -25.72
N ALA A 94 2.66 7.01 -26.57
CA ALA A 94 4.05 7.31 -26.78
C ALA A 94 4.26 8.82 -26.85
N LEU A 95 5.41 9.30 -26.35
CA LEU A 95 5.78 10.70 -26.50
C LEU A 95 6.08 11.00 -27.96
N ALA A 96 5.35 11.95 -28.54
CA ALA A 96 5.55 12.38 -29.92
C ALA A 96 5.11 13.84 -30.10
N ASN A 97 5.68 14.52 -31.10
CA ASN A 97 5.12 15.77 -31.60
C ASN A 97 3.81 15.44 -32.32
N SER A 98 2.70 15.57 -31.59
CA SER A 98 1.40 15.04 -31.97
C SER A 98 0.32 16.10 -31.78
N PRO A 99 -0.73 16.14 -32.62
CA PRO A 99 -1.90 16.97 -32.38
C PRO A 99 -2.73 16.50 -31.16
N HIS A 100 -2.35 15.40 -30.52
CA HIS A 100 -2.99 14.88 -29.32
C HIS A 100 -2.24 15.39 -28.08
N LEU A 101 -2.94 16.15 -27.24
CA LEU A 101 -2.35 16.73 -26.03
C LEU A 101 -2.78 15.92 -24.82
N LEU A 102 -1.80 15.48 -24.02
CA LEU A 102 -2.05 14.92 -22.70
C LEU A 102 -1.80 16.02 -21.67
N ARG A 103 -2.87 16.71 -21.29
CA ARG A 103 -2.82 17.78 -20.31
C ARG A 103 -2.83 17.19 -18.90
N THR A 104 -1.87 17.65 -18.11
CA THR A 104 -1.67 17.28 -16.71
C THR A 104 -2.12 18.43 -15.81
N GLU A 105 -3.02 18.13 -14.88
CA GLU A 105 -3.44 19.03 -13.81
C GLU A 105 -3.13 18.40 -12.45
N ILE A 106 -2.33 19.11 -11.64
CA ILE A 106 -1.90 18.62 -10.32
C ILE A 106 -2.10 19.69 -9.26
N ILE A 107 -2.65 19.24 -8.12
CA ILE A 107 -2.71 20.01 -6.89
C ILE A 107 -1.91 19.25 -5.83
N ASP A 108 -0.83 19.87 -5.34
CA ASP A 108 0.00 19.37 -4.23
C ASP A 108 -0.13 20.32 -3.04
N GLU A 109 -0.83 19.88 -1.99
CA GLU A 109 -1.00 20.64 -0.77
C GLU A 109 -0.84 19.76 0.47
N ARG A 110 0.09 20.13 1.38
CA ARG A 110 0.28 19.50 2.70
C ARG A 110 0.44 17.96 2.64
N GLY A 111 1.09 17.45 1.60
CA GLY A 111 1.28 16.01 1.41
C GLY A 111 0.08 15.28 0.82
N ALA A 112 -1.00 16.00 0.49
CA ALA A 112 -2.08 15.53 -0.37
C ALA A 112 -1.76 15.90 -1.82
N ILE A 113 -1.83 14.92 -2.71
CA ILE A 113 -1.64 15.11 -4.15
C ILE A 113 -2.91 14.68 -4.85
N ALA A 114 -3.45 15.52 -5.72
CA ALA A 114 -4.48 15.18 -6.68
C ALA A 114 -3.94 15.33 -8.09
N LEU A 115 -4.17 14.33 -8.94
CA LEU A 115 -3.79 14.27 -10.35
C LEU A 115 -5.04 14.09 -11.20
N GLN A 116 -5.18 14.89 -12.25
CA GLN A 116 -6.13 14.64 -13.33
C GLN A 116 -5.40 14.72 -14.67
N LEU A 117 -5.58 13.69 -15.50
CA LEU A 117 -5.11 13.67 -16.88
C LEU A 117 -6.27 13.93 -17.82
N HIS A 118 -6.00 14.75 -18.83
CA HIS A 118 -6.96 15.17 -19.85
C HIS A 118 -6.36 14.91 -21.22
N LEU A 119 -6.91 13.95 -21.96
CA LEU A 119 -6.50 13.64 -23.33
C LEU A 119 -7.35 14.42 -24.33
N TRP A 120 -6.72 15.35 -25.05
CA TRP A 120 -7.34 16.08 -26.15
C TRP A 120 -7.09 15.35 -27.46
N ARG A 121 -8.16 14.83 -28.08
CA ARG A 121 -8.09 14.09 -29.34
C ARG A 121 -9.26 14.44 -30.25
N GLY A 122 -8.96 14.95 -31.46
CA GLY A 122 -9.97 15.18 -32.50
C GLY A 122 -11.08 16.16 -32.10
N GLY A 123 -10.75 17.16 -31.26
CA GLY A 123 -11.71 18.13 -30.73
C GLY A 123 -12.49 17.65 -29.50
N TRP A 124 -12.24 16.43 -29.03
CA TRP A 124 -12.82 15.88 -27.80
C TRP A 124 -11.79 15.92 -26.66
N GLU A 125 -12.29 16.15 -25.44
CA GLU A 125 -11.52 16.03 -24.21
C GLU A 125 -11.98 14.77 -23.46
N LEU A 126 -11.10 13.79 -23.35
CA LEU A 126 -11.29 12.56 -22.60
C LEU A 126 -10.61 12.71 -21.24
N ARG A 127 -11.34 12.43 -20.16
CA ARG A 127 -10.82 12.49 -18.80
C ARG A 127 -11.58 11.53 -17.91
N GLU A 128 -10.90 11.06 -16.86
CA GLU A 128 -11.59 10.44 -15.75
C GLU A 128 -12.49 11.47 -15.04
N PRO A 129 -13.68 11.04 -14.57
CA PRO A 129 -14.63 11.93 -13.90
C PRO A 129 -14.11 12.43 -12.55
N GLU A 130 -13.31 11.61 -11.85
CA GLU A 130 -12.71 11.98 -10.57
C GLU A 130 -11.18 12.04 -10.67
N PRO A 131 -10.53 13.03 -10.04
CA PRO A 131 -9.07 13.05 -9.96
C PRO A 131 -8.56 11.90 -9.09
N LEU A 132 -7.44 11.32 -9.49
CA LEU A 132 -6.70 10.37 -8.69
C LEU A 132 -6.00 11.10 -7.54
N ARG A 133 -5.94 10.44 -6.39
CA ARG A 133 -5.51 11.08 -5.14
C ARG A 133 -4.51 10.19 -4.42
N ALA A 134 -3.41 10.78 -3.99
CA ALA A 134 -2.39 10.12 -3.18
C ALA A 134 -2.09 10.94 -1.92
N ARG A 135 -1.72 10.26 -0.85
CA ARG A 135 -1.29 10.89 0.40
C ARG A 135 0.13 10.48 0.70
N VAL A 136 0.99 11.47 0.90
CA VAL A 136 2.40 11.31 1.26
C VAL A 136 2.53 11.40 2.77
N ALA A 137 2.19 10.30 3.45
CA ALA A 137 2.26 10.17 4.90
C ALA A 137 2.91 8.83 5.32
N PRO A 138 4.13 8.51 4.86
CA PRO A 138 4.78 7.23 5.15
C PRO A 138 5.03 7.06 6.66
N TRP A 139 5.17 8.17 7.39
CA TRP A 139 5.34 8.21 8.84
C TRP A 139 4.24 7.46 9.59
N ALA A 140 2.98 7.49 9.12
CA ALA A 140 1.85 6.89 9.83
C ALA A 140 2.01 5.37 9.95
N ALA A 141 2.41 4.71 8.87
CA ALA A 141 2.71 3.29 8.86
C ALA A 141 3.96 2.95 9.69
N VAL A 142 5.01 3.77 9.62
CA VAL A 142 6.25 3.54 10.35
C VAL A 142 6.06 3.67 11.87
N VAL A 143 5.46 4.79 12.32
CA VAL A 143 5.19 5.01 13.76
C VAL A 143 4.29 3.92 14.32
N ALA A 144 3.24 3.54 13.58
CA ALA A 144 2.36 2.46 13.99
C ALA A 144 3.07 1.09 14.03
N GLY A 145 3.97 0.82 13.08
CA GLY A 145 4.80 -0.38 13.05
C GLY A 145 5.77 -0.47 14.24
N LEU A 146 6.39 0.65 14.61
CA LEU A 146 7.26 0.74 15.80
C LEU A 146 6.48 0.56 17.10
N PHE A 147 5.29 1.17 17.19
CA PHE A 147 4.40 0.95 18.32
C PHE A 147 3.96 -0.52 18.41
N GLY A 148 3.63 -1.14 17.28
CA GLY A 148 3.29 -2.56 17.21
C GLY A 148 4.42 -3.45 17.71
N ALA A 149 5.68 -3.14 17.36
CA ALA A 149 6.85 -3.85 17.88
C ALA A 149 6.95 -3.72 19.40
N ALA A 150 6.81 -2.49 19.93
CA ALA A 150 6.83 -2.25 21.37
C ALA A 150 5.68 -2.96 22.10
N LEU A 151 4.48 -2.97 21.52
CA LEU A 151 3.31 -3.65 22.07
C LEU A 151 3.48 -5.17 22.04
N ALA A 152 4.07 -5.72 20.97
CA ALA A 152 4.41 -7.14 20.88
C ALA A 152 5.41 -7.54 21.99
N LEU A 153 6.40 -6.69 22.28
CA LEU A 153 7.36 -6.91 23.36
C LEU A 153 6.71 -6.84 24.75
N PHE A 154 5.87 -5.83 24.97
CA PHE A 154 5.19 -5.62 26.25
C PHE A 154 4.22 -6.76 26.56
N THR A 155 3.39 -7.14 25.59
CA THR A 155 2.38 -8.20 25.76
C THR A 155 2.94 -9.61 25.56
N ARG A 156 4.15 -9.73 25.00
CA ARG A 156 4.77 -10.98 24.55
C ARG A 156 3.91 -11.75 23.54
N ARG A 157 3.09 -11.03 22.76
CA ARG A 157 2.17 -11.60 21.76
C ARG A 157 2.31 -10.84 20.44
N LEU A 158 2.85 -11.52 19.43
CA LEU A 158 3.05 -10.96 18.09
C LEU A 158 1.73 -10.50 17.45
N SER A 159 0.67 -11.30 17.57
CA SER A 159 -0.66 -10.99 17.02
C SER A 159 -1.23 -9.68 17.56
N VAL A 160 -1.04 -9.41 18.85
CA VAL A 160 -1.49 -8.16 19.49
C VAL A 160 -0.69 -6.97 18.97
N GLY A 161 0.63 -7.12 18.80
CA GLY A 161 1.47 -6.08 18.21
C GLY A 161 1.08 -5.76 16.77
N ILE A 162 0.84 -6.77 15.93
CA ILE A 162 0.45 -6.59 14.53
C ILE A 162 -0.95 -5.96 14.43
N ALA A 163 -1.90 -6.43 15.24
CA ALA A 163 -3.23 -5.82 15.33
C ALA A 163 -3.16 -4.35 15.78
N GLY A 164 -2.33 -4.06 16.79
CA GLY A 164 -2.08 -2.69 17.26
C GLY A 164 -1.45 -1.80 16.18
N ALA A 165 -0.47 -2.33 15.42
CA ALA A 165 0.14 -1.62 14.30
C ALA A 165 -0.90 -1.29 13.21
N GLY A 166 -1.74 -2.26 12.83
CA GLY A 166 -2.80 -2.04 11.85
C GLY A 166 -3.81 -0.98 12.31
N ALA A 167 -4.32 -1.10 13.54
CA ALA A 167 -5.28 -0.17 14.09
C ALA A 167 -4.72 1.26 14.21
N LEU A 168 -3.49 1.40 14.71
CA LEU A 168 -2.86 2.71 14.84
C LEU A 168 -2.48 3.33 13.50
N ALA A 169 -2.11 2.54 12.50
CA ALA A 169 -1.83 3.08 11.17
C ALA A 169 -3.09 3.69 10.55
N GLN A 170 -4.24 3.01 10.71
CA GLN A 170 -5.54 3.52 10.26
C GLN A 170 -5.96 4.77 11.03
N LEU A 171 -5.77 4.79 12.36
CA LEU A 171 -6.04 5.97 13.19
C LEU A 171 -5.13 7.14 12.83
N GLY A 172 -3.83 6.90 12.62
CA GLY A 172 -2.86 7.91 12.19
C GLY A 172 -3.29 8.56 10.88
N LEU A 173 -3.73 7.76 9.90
CA LEU A 173 -4.27 8.29 8.65
C LEU A 173 -5.62 9.01 8.83
N ALA A 174 -6.47 8.58 9.75
CA ALA A 174 -7.73 9.26 10.02
C ALA A 174 -7.54 10.64 10.68
N LEU A 175 -6.50 10.78 11.51
CA LEU A 175 -6.19 12.00 12.26
C LEU A 175 -5.34 13.01 11.48
N ASP A 176 -4.58 12.54 10.49
CA ASP A 176 -3.74 13.37 9.65
C ASP A 176 -4.61 14.36 8.82
N PRO A 177 -4.46 15.68 9.06
CA PRO A 177 -5.37 16.69 8.55
C PRO A 177 -5.16 16.92 7.05
N LEU A 178 -5.92 16.20 6.23
CA LEU A 178 -5.93 16.43 4.79
C LEU A 178 -6.77 17.66 4.37
N PRO A 179 -6.38 18.35 3.29
CA PRO A 179 -7.21 19.37 2.67
C PRO A 179 -8.55 18.77 2.23
N ARG A 180 -9.65 19.15 2.88
CA ARG A 180 -11.00 18.59 2.64
C ARG A 180 -11.52 18.81 1.21
N HIS A 181 -11.03 19.83 0.54
CA HIS A 181 -11.39 20.10 -0.86
C HIS A 181 -10.72 19.11 -1.82
N LEU A 182 -9.53 18.61 -1.48
CA LEU A 182 -8.86 17.54 -2.23
C LEU A 182 -9.39 16.16 -1.82
N PHE A 183 -9.62 15.94 -0.52
CA PHE A 183 -10.10 14.68 0.02
C PHE A 183 -11.46 14.89 0.70
N PRO A 184 -12.56 14.84 -0.07
CA PRO A 184 -13.88 14.93 0.52
C PRO A 184 -14.09 13.77 1.50
N PRO A 185 -14.76 14.00 2.64
CA PRO A 185 -14.99 12.95 3.61
C PRO A 185 -15.81 11.81 2.97
N ARG A 186 -15.25 10.60 3.01
CA ARG A 186 -15.90 9.37 2.54
C ARG A 186 -16.22 8.47 3.73
N GLY A 187 -17.23 7.62 3.58
CA GLY A 187 -17.48 6.56 4.55
C GLY A 187 -16.26 5.63 4.69
N LEU A 188 -16.07 5.01 5.86
CA LEU A 188 -14.96 4.09 6.12
C LEU A 188 -14.95 2.92 5.10
N LEU A 189 -16.12 2.37 4.80
CA LEU A 189 -16.29 1.31 3.81
C LEU A 189 -15.94 1.78 2.40
N ASP A 190 -16.36 2.98 1.99
CA ASP A 190 -16.04 3.53 0.68
C ASP A 190 -14.56 3.84 0.55
N ALA A 191 -13.93 4.35 1.62
CA ALA A 191 -12.49 4.58 1.65
C ALA A 191 -11.72 3.27 1.50
N TRP A 192 -12.20 2.18 2.10
CA TRP A 192 -11.65 0.84 1.94
C TRP A 192 -11.91 0.26 0.55
N ALA A 193 -13.15 0.28 0.05
CA ALA A 193 -13.47 -0.22 -1.28
C ALA A 193 -12.67 0.48 -2.39
N ASN A 194 -12.34 1.76 -2.21
CA ASN A 194 -11.53 2.55 -3.15
C ASN A 194 -10.04 2.60 -2.80
N GLY A 195 -9.61 1.79 -1.83
CA GLY A 195 -8.23 1.72 -1.39
C GLY A 195 -7.30 1.02 -2.39
N PRO A 196 -5.99 1.21 -2.31
CA PRO A 196 -5.02 0.57 -3.21
C PRO A 196 -5.06 -0.98 -3.21
N LEU A 197 -5.29 -1.64 -2.06
CA LEU A 197 -5.43 -3.10 -2.05
C LEU A 197 -6.84 -3.53 -2.46
N PHE A 198 -7.84 -3.04 -1.74
CA PHE A 198 -9.22 -3.48 -1.89
C PHE A 198 -9.87 -2.97 -3.18
N GLY A 199 -9.48 -1.79 -3.68
CA GLY A 199 -9.90 -1.27 -4.97
C GLY A 199 -9.40 -2.09 -6.15
N ARG A 200 -8.36 -2.92 -5.98
CA ARG A 200 -7.94 -3.92 -6.97
C ARG A 200 -8.61 -5.27 -6.73
N LEU A 201 -8.67 -5.70 -5.47
CA LEU A 201 -9.25 -7.00 -5.09
C LEU A 201 -10.76 -7.07 -5.35
N VAL A 202 -11.51 -6.01 -5.06
CA VAL A 202 -12.98 -6.02 -5.17
C VAL A 202 -13.45 -6.17 -6.63
N PRO A 203 -12.93 -5.41 -7.61
CA PRO A 203 -13.24 -5.66 -9.02
C PRO A 203 -12.84 -7.06 -9.47
N MET A 204 -11.64 -7.52 -9.10
CA MET A 204 -11.15 -8.86 -9.43
C MET A 204 -12.10 -9.95 -8.90
N ILE A 205 -12.55 -9.83 -7.64
CA ILE A 205 -13.50 -10.77 -7.03
C ILE A 205 -14.86 -10.70 -7.75
N ARG A 206 -15.31 -9.51 -8.17
CA ARG A 206 -16.57 -9.33 -8.91
C ARG A 206 -16.54 -9.93 -10.31
N GLN A 207 -15.37 -10.00 -10.94
CA GLN A 207 -15.17 -10.61 -12.26
C GLN A 207 -15.01 -12.14 -12.19
N MET A 208 -14.81 -12.73 -11.00
CA MET A 208 -14.70 -14.18 -10.87
C MET A 208 -16.03 -14.88 -11.15
N SER A 209 -15.98 -15.96 -11.93
CA SER A 209 -17.13 -16.85 -12.09
C SER A 209 -17.51 -17.53 -10.77
N SER A 210 -18.76 -17.98 -10.63
CA SER A 210 -19.23 -18.69 -9.44
C SER A 210 -18.38 -19.92 -9.09
N LEU A 211 -17.81 -20.59 -10.10
CA LEU A 211 -16.90 -21.72 -9.92
C LEU A 211 -15.58 -21.26 -9.28
N GLN A 212 -14.96 -20.21 -9.81
CA GLN A 212 -13.70 -19.66 -9.28
C GLN A 212 -13.88 -19.17 -7.84
N LEU A 213 -14.98 -18.46 -7.57
CA LEU A 213 -15.32 -18.00 -6.23
C LEU A 213 -15.54 -19.19 -5.28
N GLY A 214 -16.20 -20.25 -5.74
CA GLY A 214 -16.35 -21.51 -5.02
C GLY A 214 -15.00 -22.17 -4.69
N ILE A 215 -14.06 -22.21 -5.65
CA ILE A 215 -12.71 -22.76 -5.44
C ILE A 215 -11.94 -21.93 -4.41
N VAL A 216 -11.98 -20.59 -4.51
CA VAL A 216 -11.31 -19.70 -3.55
C VAL A 216 -11.91 -19.87 -2.15
N ALA A 217 -13.24 -19.92 -2.04
CA ALA A 217 -13.93 -20.16 -0.78
C ALA A 217 -13.58 -21.53 -0.18
N ALA A 218 -13.53 -22.58 -1.01
CA ALA A 218 -13.13 -23.92 -0.59
C ALA A 218 -11.67 -23.97 -0.13
N ALA A 219 -10.76 -23.31 -0.83
CA ALA A 219 -9.35 -23.22 -0.45
C ALA A 219 -9.16 -22.46 0.88
N LEU A 220 -9.89 -21.35 1.08
CA LEU A 220 -9.91 -20.62 2.34
C LEU A 220 -10.48 -21.47 3.48
N ALA A 221 -11.60 -22.16 3.26
CA ALA A 221 -12.20 -23.06 4.24
C ALA A 221 -11.26 -24.23 4.59
N ALA A 222 -10.64 -24.86 3.59
CA ALA A 222 -9.65 -25.92 3.80
C ALA A 222 -8.43 -25.42 4.58
N SER A 223 -7.93 -24.22 4.29
CA SER A 223 -6.82 -23.59 5.02
C SER A 223 -7.19 -23.36 6.49
N LEU A 224 -8.40 -22.86 6.77
CA LEU A 224 -8.90 -22.69 8.13
C LEU A 224 -9.06 -24.03 8.86
N VAL A 225 -9.53 -25.07 8.17
CA VAL A 225 -9.62 -26.42 8.71
C VAL A 225 -8.25 -27.00 9.02
N LEU A 226 -7.25 -26.82 8.14
CA LEU A 226 -5.87 -27.24 8.36
C LEU A 226 -5.26 -26.54 9.59
N VAL A 227 -5.46 -25.22 9.72
CA VAL A 227 -5.05 -24.46 10.92
C VAL A 227 -5.74 -25.02 12.17
N ALA A 228 -7.03 -25.36 12.09
CA ALA A 228 -7.77 -25.94 13.21
C ALA A 228 -7.27 -27.37 13.57
N PHE A 229 -6.87 -28.17 12.58
CA PHE A 229 -6.29 -29.50 12.80
C PHE A 229 -4.89 -29.43 13.40
N ASP A 230 -4.04 -28.53 12.89
CA ASP A 230 -2.70 -28.29 13.45
C ASP A 230 -2.79 -27.83 14.91
N HIS A 231 -3.78 -26.97 15.20
CA HIS A 231 -4.12 -26.56 16.57
C HIS A 231 -4.63 -27.72 17.43
N ARG A 232 -5.47 -28.61 16.89
CA ARG A 232 -5.93 -29.81 17.63
C ARG A 232 -4.80 -30.81 17.89
N ARG A 233 -3.83 -30.93 16.99
CA ARG A 233 -2.67 -31.82 17.14
C ARG A 233 -1.70 -31.33 18.21
N THR A 234 -1.67 -30.02 18.44
CA THR A 234 -0.84 -29.38 19.48
C THR A 234 -1.54 -29.30 20.85
N ARG A 235 -2.82 -29.69 20.92
CA ARG A 235 -3.61 -29.77 22.16
C ARG A 235 -3.11 -30.92 23.05
N GLY A 236 -2.79 -30.62 24.31
CA GLY A 236 -2.31 -31.60 25.30
C GLY A 236 -0.83 -31.49 25.70
N ARG A 237 -0.09 -30.50 25.18
CA ARG A 237 1.21 -30.08 25.74
C ARG A 237 0.98 -28.95 26.75
N ASP A 238 1.62 -29.02 27.93
CA ASP A 238 1.50 -28.01 28.99
C ASP A 238 1.81 -26.60 28.45
N GLY A 239 0.82 -25.69 28.49
CA GLY A 239 0.90 -24.34 27.90
C GLY A 239 -0.16 -24.01 26.84
N ASP A 240 -1.21 -24.83 26.77
CA ASP A 240 -2.25 -24.84 25.74
C ASP A 240 -3.10 -23.56 25.72
N VAL A 241 -3.19 -22.93 24.55
CA VAL A 241 -4.08 -21.81 24.26
C VAL A 241 -5.21 -22.42 23.45
N GLY A 242 -6.44 -22.50 23.95
CA GLY A 242 -7.55 -23.18 23.25
C GLY A 242 -7.76 -22.74 21.78
N LEU A 243 -8.51 -23.54 21.00
CA LEU A 243 -8.85 -23.25 19.58
C LEU A 243 -9.39 -21.83 19.36
N GLY A 244 -10.19 -21.33 20.30
CA GLY A 244 -10.75 -19.98 20.26
C GLY A 244 -9.65 -18.90 20.27
N PRO A 245 -8.81 -18.82 21.31
CA PRO A 245 -7.76 -17.80 21.38
C PRO A 245 -6.67 -17.91 20.31
N ALA A 246 -6.38 -19.10 19.77
CA ALA A 246 -5.39 -19.25 18.67
C ALA A 246 -5.94 -18.80 17.31
N SER A 247 -7.16 -19.21 16.95
CA SER A 247 -7.82 -18.73 15.72
C SER A 247 -8.08 -17.22 15.77
N LEU A 248 -8.48 -16.71 16.93
CA LEU A 248 -8.64 -15.26 17.16
C LEU A 248 -7.30 -14.51 17.04
N ALA A 249 -6.19 -15.07 17.56
CA ALA A 249 -4.86 -14.47 17.41
C ALA A 249 -4.40 -14.44 15.94
N ALA A 250 -4.64 -15.51 15.19
CA ALA A 250 -4.32 -15.57 13.76
C ALA A 250 -5.16 -14.55 12.98
N LEU A 251 -6.47 -14.51 13.21
CA LEU A 251 -7.36 -13.53 12.58
C LEU A 251 -6.97 -12.08 12.92
N LEU A 252 -6.70 -11.78 14.18
CA LEU A 252 -6.23 -10.46 14.61
C LEU A 252 -4.90 -10.07 13.95
N GLY A 253 -3.96 -11.02 13.86
CA GLY A 253 -2.69 -10.80 13.19
C GLY A 253 -2.88 -10.51 11.69
N THR A 254 -3.69 -11.31 11.00
CA THR A 254 -3.94 -11.13 9.56
C THR A 254 -4.68 -9.83 9.28
N LEU A 255 -5.75 -9.53 10.02
CA LEU A 255 -6.49 -8.27 9.87
C LEU A 255 -5.61 -7.06 10.19
N GLY A 256 -4.77 -7.15 11.23
CA GLY A 256 -3.79 -6.12 11.57
C GLY A 256 -2.77 -5.90 10.47
N ALA A 257 -2.23 -6.96 9.88
CA ALA A 257 -1.28 -6.88 8.78
C ALA A 257 -1.92 -6.26 7.54
N LEU A 258 -3.12 -6.70 7.16
CA LEU A 258 -3.86 -6.12 6.02
C LEU A 258 -4.15 -4.63 6.25
N ALA A 259 -4.62 -4.25 7.45
CA ALA A 259 -4.85 -2.87 7.80
C ALA A 259 -3.57 -2.03 7.77
N TRP A 260 -2.43 -2.59 8.18
CA TRP A 260 -1.14 -1.90 8.12
C TRP A 260 -0.65 -1.74 6.68
N VAL A 261 -0.72 -2.79 5.86
CA VAL A 261 -0.32 -2.72 4.44
C VAL A 261 -1.19 -1.73 3.68
N GLU A 262 -2.50 -1.72 3.93
CA GLU A 262 -3.45 -0.76 3.36
C GLU A 262 -3.13 0.68 3.80
N ALA A 263 -2.72 0.89 5.06
CA ALA A 263 -2.29 2.20 5.51
C ALA A 263 -0.95 2.63 4.89
N ALA A 264 0.00 1.70 4.79
CA ALA A 264 1.31 1.93 4.16
C ALA A 264 1.17 2.31 2.68
N SER A 265 0.28 1.63 1.94
CA SER A 265 0.01 1.94 0.55
C SER A 265 -0.71 3.28 0.39
N ARG A 266 -1.72 3.58 1.21
CA ARG A 266 -2.40 4.89 1.19
C ARG A 266 -1.50 6.05 1.58
N GLY A 267 -0.57 5.83 2.50
CA GLY A 267 0.43 6.80 2.95
C GLY A 267 1.66 6.89 2.03
N SER A 268 1.65 6.24 0.87
CA SER A 268 2.74 6.24 -0.11
C SER A 268 4.08 5.68 0.41
N LEU A 269 4.09 4.83 1.45
CA LEU A 269 5.31 4.15 1.90
C LEU A 269 5.89 3.24 0.81
N PHE A 270 5.04 2.56 0.03
CA PHE A 270 5.51 1.72 -1.07
C PHE A 270 5.96 2.53 -2.29
N ALA A 271 5.36 3.70 -2.55
CA ALA A 271 5.90 4.63 -3.55
C ALA A 271 7.29 5.13 -3.14
N ALA A 272 7.52 5.34 -1.84
CA ALA A 272 8.84 5.65 -1.30
C ALA A 272 9.87 4.52 -1.42
N CYS A 273 9.47 3.35 -1.92
CA CYS A 273 10.36 2.22 -2.22
C CYS A 273 10.64 2.07 -3.73
N ASP A 274 10.13 2.96 -4.59
CA ASP A 274 10.39 2.87 -6.02
C ASP A 274 11.83 3.31 -6.35
N LEU A 275 12.67 2.33 -6.71
CA LEU A 275 14.07 2.54 -7.04
C LEU A 275 14.25 3.33 -8.34
N ARG A 276 13.26 3.33 -9.24
CA ARG A 276 13.34 4.04 -10.54
C ARG A 276 13.39 5.56 -10.38
N VAL A 277 12.84 6.07 -9.27
CA VAL A 277 12.74 7.50 -8.97
C VAL A 277 13.74 7.91 -7.87
N GLY A 278 14.69 7.03 -7.53
CA GLY A 278 15.66 7.29 -6.46
C GLY A 278 15.05 7.27 -5.06
N ALA A 279 13.85 6.69 -4.88
CA ALA A 279 13.21 6.57 -3.57
C ALA A 279 13.78 5.36 -2.79
N TYR A 280 14.96 5.54 -2.20
CA TYR A 280 15.61 4.51 -1.36
C TYR A 280 15.16 4.58 0.12
N PHE A 281 14.55 5.70 0.52
CA PHE A 281 14.24 5.97 1.93
C PHE A 281 13.08 5.13 2.47
N GLY A 282 12.14 4.70 1.62
CA GLY A 282 11.12 3.74 2.01
C GLY A 282 11.71 2.36 2.33
N TRP A 283 12.71 1.91 1.56
CA TRP A 283 13.45 0.68 1.86
C TRP A 283 14.20 0.77 3.18
N LEU A 284 14.83 1.91 3.47
CA LEU A 284 15.44 2.17 4.77
C LEU A 284 14.41 2.11 5.90
N ALA A 285 13.24 2.72 5.70
CA ALA A 285 12.15 2.67 6.69
C ALA A 285 11.69 1.23 6.97
N LEU A 286 11.47 0.44 5.91
CA LEU A 286 11.08 -0.97 6.01
C LEU A 286 12.16 -1.84 6.66
N ALA A 287 13.42 -1.65 6.28
CA ALA A 287 14.55 -2.37 6.88
C ALA A 287 14.67 -2.05 8.37
N GLY A 288 14.57 -0.77 8.74
CA GLY A 288 14.55 -0.34 10.14
C GLY A 288 13.40 -0.96 10.93
N LEU A 289 12.19 -1.01 10.36
CA LEU A 289 11.05 -1.68 10.96
C LEU A 289 11.32 -3.18 11.18
N LEU A 290 11.80 -3.89 10.15
CA LEU A 290 12.10 -5.32 10.28
C LEU A 290 13.13 -5.58 11.40
N VAL A 291 14.16 -4.74 11.49
CA VAL A 291 15.17 -4.82 12.55
C VAL A 291 14.57 -4.52 13.93
N ALA A 292 13.68 -3.53 14.04
CA ALA A 292 12.99 -3.19 15.30
C ALA A 292 12.09 -4.33 15.81
N TRP A 293 11.54 -5.15 14.91
CA TRP A 293 10.72 -6.31 15.26
C TRP A 293 11.52 -7.55 15.71
N LEU A 294 12.84 -7.59 15.50
CA LEU A 294 13.66 -8.76 15.81
C LEU A 294 13.54 -9.25 17.26
N PRO A 295 13.53 -8.41 18.31
CA PRO A 295 13.38 -8.91 19.67
C PRO A 295 12.00 -9.51 19.93
N ALA A 296 10.93 -8.96 19.31
CA ALA A 296 9.59 -9.51 19.43
C ALA A 296 9.49 -10.89 18.75
N LEU A 297 10.09 -11.02 17.57
CA LEU A 297 10.19 -12.28 16.83
C LEU A 297 11.03 -13.31 17.60
N HIS A 298 12.13 -12.87 18.22
CA HIS A 298 12.98 -13.74 19.03
C HIS A 298 12.22 -14.29 20.24
N LEU A 299 11.56 -13.43 21.02
CA LEU A 299 10.75 -13.84 22.17
C LEU A 299 9.58 -14.75 21.76
N ALA A 300 8.92 -14.46 20.64
CA ALA A 300 7.86 -15.32 20.12
C ALA A 300 8.40 -16.72 19.75
N ARG A 301 9.59 -16.78 19.14
CA ARG A 301 10.27 -18.04 18.79
C ARG A 301 10.71 -18.82 20.02
N GLU A 302 11.27 -18.16 21.03
CA GLU A 302 11.65 -18.79 22.30
C GLU A 302 10.43 -19.32 23.04
N ALA A 303 9.35 -18.55 23.09
CA ALA A 303 8.08 -18.99 23.68
C ALA A 303 7.49 -20.21 22.96
N TRP A 304 7.65 -20.30 21.64
CA TRP A 304 7.23 -21.47 20.86
C TRP A 304 8.13 -22.69 21.14
N ARG A 305 9.45 -22.50 21.23
CA ARG A 305 10.39 -23.56 21.57
C ARG A 305 10.18 -24.10 22.99
N ALA A 306 9.90 -23.23 23.96
CA ALA A 306 9.66 -23.65 25.33
C ALA A 306 8.38 -24.50 25.49
N LYS A 307 7.48 -24.47 24.51
CA LYS A 307 6.23 -25.24 24.49
C LYS A 307 6.33 -26.56 23.73
N ASN A 308 7.42 -26.80 22.99
CA ASN A 308 7.59 -27.96 22.10
C ASN A 308 8.75 -28.85 22.52
#